data_AF-F6FV84-F1
#
_entry.id   AF-F6FV84-F1
#
_cell.length_a   1.000
_cell.length_b   1.000
_cell.length_c   1.000
_cell.angle_alpha   90.00
_cell.angle_beta   90.00
_cell.angle_gamma   90.00
#
_symmetry.space_group_name_H-M   'P 1'
#
loop_
_entity.id
_entity.type
_entity.pdbx_description
1 polymer ?
#
loop_
_entity_poly.entity_id
_entity_poly.type
_entity_poly.pdbx_seq_one_letter_code
_entity_poly.pdbx_strand_id
1 'polypeptide(L)'
;MVDKEQALAEKVGTVVVAAAAAWAVQKGIVKIWEKTTGRPAPLDLDDDSVGITEAVLFAAVTGALAVFARRYARRGARSALVRFTH
;
A
#
# COMPACT_ATOMS: atom_id res chain seq x y z
N MET A 1 34.14 3.54 -12.65
CA MET A 1 33.71 3.01 -11.33
C MET A 1 32.64 3.87 -10.69
N VAL A 2 32.57 5.17 -11.01
CA VAL A 2 31.58 6.16 -10.52
C VAL A 2 30.10 5.77 -10.80
N ASP A 3 29.79 5.13 -11.93
CA ASP A 3 28.40 4.80 -12.29
C ASP A 3 27.74 3.76 -11.35
N LYS A 4 28.55 2.84 -10.80
CA LYS A 4 28.06 1.81 -9.88
C LYS A 4 27.72 2.40 -8.51
N GLU A 5 28.47 3.41 -8.08
CA GLU A 5 28.29 4.08 -6.79
C GLU A 5 27.05 4.96 -6.81
N GLN A 6 26.78 5.67 -7.91
CA GLN A 6 25.54 6.42 -8.09
C GLN A 6 24.32 5.48 -8.15
N ALA A 7 24.40 4.38 -8.90
CA ALA A 7 23.32 3.38 -8.94
C ALA A 7 23.11 2.69 -7.57
N LEU A 8 24.17 2.49 -6.79
CA LEU A 8 24.07 1.98 -5.41
C LEU A 8 23.45 3.03 -4.48
N ALA A 9 23.88 4.29 -4.55
CA ALA A 9 23.33 5.37 -3.75
C ALA A 9 21.84 5.61 -4.06
N GLU A 10 21.43 5.57 -5.32
CA GLU A 10 20.04 5.70 -5.73
C GLU A 10 19.19 4.52 -5.27
N LYS A 11 19.71 3.29 -5.40
CA LYS A 11 19.04 2.08 -4.89
C LYS A 11 18.89 2.13 -3.36
N VAL A 12 19.94 2.50 -2.64
CA VAL A 12 19.92 2.63 -1.18
C VAL A 12 18.97 3.75 -0.76
N GLY A 13 19.00 4.89 -1.43
CA GLY A 13 18.08 6.00 -1.17
C GLY A 13 16.62 5.59 -1.37
N THR A 14 16.32 4.88 -2.45
CA THR A 14 14.97 4.37 -2.73
C THR A 14 14.51 3.37 -1.67
N VAL A 15 15.38 2.45 -1.25
CA VAL A 15 15.08 1.48 -0.18
C VAL A 15 14.81 2.18 1.15
N VAL A 16 15.62 3.19 1.51
CA VAL A 16 15.44 3.97 2.75
C VAL A 16 14.11 4.72 2.74
N VAL A 17 13.76 5.36 1.62
CA VAL A 17 12.48 6.07 1.48
C VAL A 17 11.30 5.09 1.55
N ALA A 18 11.40 3.93 0.90
CA ALA A 18 10.37 2.89 0.97
C ALA A 18 10.19 2.34 2.39
N ALA A 19 11.30 2.12 3.11
CA ALA A 19 11.26 1.69 4.51
C ALA A 19 10.63 2.75 5.42
N ALA A 20 10.97 4.02 5.24
CA ALA A 20 10.35 5.12 6.00
C ALA A 20 8.85 5.23 5.72
N ALA A 21 8.43 5.06 4.47
CA ALA A 21 7.02 5.03 4.10
C ALA A 21 6.29 3.83 4.73
N ALA A 22 6.88 2.64 4.67
CA ALA A 22 6.34 1.44 5.32
C ALA A 22 6.17 1.64 6.83
N TRP A 23 7.16 2.22 7.50
CA TRP A 23 7.11 2.53 8.93
C TRP A 23 5.99 3.53 9.26
N ALA A 24 5.84 4.58 8.44
CA ALA A 24 4.77 5.56 8.62
C ALA A 24 3.38 4.93 8.45
N VAL A 25 3.21 4.04 7.46
CA VAL A 25 1.97 3.29 7.25
C VAL A 25 1.65 2.41 8.45
N GLN A 26 2.63 1.66 8.98
CA GLN A 26 2.46 0.83 10.17
C GLN A 26 1.99 1.65 11.38
N LYS A 27 2.64 2.80 11.65
CA LYS A 27 2.22 3.71 12.73
C LYS A 27 0.81 4.26 12.52
N GLY A 28 0.44 4.56 11.27
CA GLY A 28 -0.90 5.00 10.93
C GLY A 28 -1.96 3.94 11.24
N ILE A 29 -1.74 2.70 10.82
CA ILE A 29 -2.66 1.58 11.03
C ILE A 29 -2.88 1.33 12.52
N VAL A 30 -1.80 1.24 13.32
CA VAL A 30 -1.90 1.05 14.78
C VAL A 30 -2.72 2.15 15.43
N LYS A 31 -2.43 3.41 15.09
CA LYS A 31 -3.11 4.56 15.69
C LYS A 31 -4.59 4.61 15.33
N ILE A 32 -4.95 4.26 14.09
CA ILE A 32 -6.36 4.19 13.67
C ILE A 32 -7.06 3.08 14.45
N TRP A 33 -6.42 1.91 14.58
CA TRP A 33 -7.00 0.75 15.25
C TRP A 33 -7.22 0.97 16.75
N GLU A 34 -6.23 1.53 17.44
CA GLU A 34 -6.35 1.89 18.85
C GLU A 34 -7.47 2.90 19.06
N LYS A 35 -7.61 3.87 18.16
CA LYS A 35 -8.65 4.89 18.23
C LYS A 35 -10.06 4.32 18.00
N THR A 36 -10.23 3.36 17.10
CA THR A 36 -11.54 2.78 16.79
C THR A 36 -11.96 1.66 17.74
N THR A 37 -11.01 0.84 18.15
CA THR A 37 -11.27 -0.44 18.83
C THR A 37 -10.95 -0.37 20.32
N GLY A 38 -10.18 0.64 20.76
CA GLY A 38 -9.76 0.81 22.15
C GLY A 38 -8.79 -0.27 22.64
N ARG A 39 -8.24 -1.09 21.73
CA ARG A 39 -7.36 -2.23 22.02
C ARG A 39 -6.11 -2.14 21.12
N PRO A 40 -4.94 -2.62 21.58
CA PRO A 40 -3.74 -2.64 20.76
C PRO A 40 -3.96 -3.47 19.49
N ALA A 41 -3.41 -3.00 18.37
CA ALA A 41 -3.57 -3.65 17.08
C ALA A 41 -2.89 -5.03 17.07
N PRO A 42 -3.58 -6.11 16.63
CA PRO A 42 -2.95 -7.40 16.43
C PRO A 42 -2.06 -7.29 15.19
N LEU A 43 -0.78 -7.03 15.44
CA LEU A 43 0.25 -6.81 14.43
C LEU A 43 1.25 -7.97 14.42
N ASP A 44 0.81 -9.13 14.90
CA ASP A 44 1.64 -10.32 14.91
C ASP A 44 1.63 -10.91 13.50
N LEU A 45 2.75 -10.72 12.80
CA LEU A 45 3.03 -11.24 11.47
C LEU A 45 3.85 -12.55 11.55
N ASP A 46 4.24 -12.96 12.76
CA ASP A 46 5.05 -14.17 13.03
C ASP A 46 4.19 -15.34 13.57
N ASP A 47 2.86 -15.25 13.49
CA ASP A 47 2.00 -16.40 13.77
C ASP A 47 2.18 -17.43 12.62
N ASP A 48 2.81 -18.57 12.92
CA ASP A 48 3.09 -19.69 12.00
C ASP A 48 1.83 -20.31 11.35
N SER A 49 0.66 -19.86 11.76
CA SER A 49 -0.52 -19.95 10.93
C SER A 49 -0.29 -19.11 9.67
N VAL A 50 -0.15 -19.73 8.49
CA VAL A 50 -0.58 -19.08 7.22
C VAL A 50 -2.08 -18.84 7.36
N GLY A 51 -2.41 -17.85 8.17
CA GLY A 51 -3.58 -17.86 9.03
C GLY A 51 -4.50 -16.86 8.44
N ILE A 52 -5.63 -17.35 7.92
CA ILE A 52 -6.83 -16.66 7.42
C ILE A 52 -6.76 -15.13 7.46
N THR A 53 -6.46 -14.50 8.59
CA THR A 53 -6.04 -13.10 8.74
C THR A 53 -5.16 -12.54 7.62
N GLU A 54 -4.02 -13.14 7.29
CA GLU A 54 -3.11 -12.60 6.25
C GLU A 54 -3.73 -12.72 4.86
N ALA A 55 -4.38 -13.85 4.57
CA ALA A 55 -5.14 -14.05 3.33
C ALA A 55 -6.30 -13.05 3.20
N VAL A 56 -7.01 -12.77 4.28
CA VAL A 56 -8.09 -11.78 4.36
C VAL A 56 -7.54 -10.37 4.20
N LEU A 57 -6.38 -10.06 4.79
CA LEU A 57 -5.75 -8.76 4.65
C LEU A 57 -5.28 -8.54 3.21
N PHE A 58 -4.62 -9.53 2.61
CA PHE A 58 -4.24 -9.50 1.21
C PHE A 58 -5.46 -9.35 0.29
N ALA A 59 -6.52 -10.12 0.54
CA ALA A 59 -7.77 -10.03 -0.22
C ALA A 59 -8.45 -8.67 -0.04
N ALA A 60 -8.45 -8.10 1.16
CA ALA A 60 -9.01 -6.79 1.45
C ALA A 60 -8.22 -5.69 0.73
N VAL A 61 -6.90 -5.75 0.76
CA VAL A 61 -6.01 -4.82 0.05
C VAL A 61 -6.23 -4.93 -1.46
N THR A 62 -6.22 -6.14 -2.00
CA THR A 62 -6.45 -6.40 -3.43
C THR A 62 -7.85 -5.98 -3.87
N GLY A 63 -8.86 -6.28 -3.07
CA GLY A 63 -10.25 -5.87 -3.30
C GLY A 63 -10.41 -4.35 -3.26
N ALA A 64 -9.79 -3.68 -2.30
CA ALA A 64 -9.76 -2.22 -2.25
C ALA A 64 -9.12 -1.64 -3.51
N LEU A 65 -7.94 -2.13 -3.91
CA LEU A 65 -7.26 -1.70 -5.13
C LEU A 65 -8.12 -1.92 -6.37
N ALA A 66 -8.80 -3.06 -6.50
CA ALA A 66 -9.70 -3.32 -7.62
C ALA A 66 -10.88 -2.34 -7.67
N VAL A 67 -11.45 -1.98 -6.51
CA VAL A 67 -12.52 -0.97 -6.41
C VAL A 67 -11.99 0.42 -6.77
N PHE A 68 -10.80 0.78 -6.29
CA PHE A 68 -10.13 2.04 -6.62
C PHE A 68 -9.83 2.13 -8.12
N ALA A 69 -9.27 1.06 -8.71
CA ALA A 69 -9.04 0.95 -10.15
C ALA A 69 -10.34 1.11 -10.92
N ARG A 70 -11.43 0.45 -10.52
CA ARG A 70 -12.75 0.60 -11.17
C ARG A 70 -13.32 2.01 -10.99
N ARG A 71 -13.10 2.66 -9.85
CA ARG A 71 -13.53 4.05 -9.59
C ARG A 71 -12.76 5.02 -10.48
N TYR A 72 -11.45 4.88 -10.57
CA TYR A 72 -10.58 5.72 -11.38
C TYR A 72 -10.77 5.45 -12.87
N ALA A 73 -10.88 4.20 -13.29
CA ALA A 73 -11.21 3.82 -14.66
C ALA A 73 -12.58 4.38 -15.08
N ARG A 74 -13.58 4.43 -14.19
CA ARG A 74 -14.86 5.12 -14.52
C ARG A 74 -14.73 6.64 -14.63
N ARG A 75 -13.85 7.27 -13.85
CA ARG A 75 -13.53 8.71 -14.00
C ARG A 75 -12.73 8.99 -15.27
N GLY A 76 -11.72 8.16 -15.53
CA GLY A 76 -10.88 8.22 -16.73
C GLY A 76 -11.63 7.87 -17.99
N ALA A 77 -12.51 6.87 -17.96
CA ALA A 77 -13.39 6.51 -19.08
C ALA A 77 -14.42 7.60 -19.37
N ARG A 78 -14.99 8.27 -18.35
CA ARG A 78 -15.79 9.48 -18.59
C ARG A 78 -14.96 10.59 -19.25
N SER A 79 -13.73 10.82 -18.80
CA SER A 79 -12.84 11.83 -19.39
C SER A 79 -12.40 11.48 -20.82
N ALA A 80 -12.13 10.21 -21.10
CA ALA A 80 -11.73 9.70 -22.40
C ALA A 80 -12.89 9.64 -23.40
N LEU A 81 -14.09 9.24 -22.95
CA LEU A 81 -15.30 9.24 -23.79
C LEU A 81 -15.72 10.67 -24.17
N VAL A 82 -15.56 11.65 -23.29
CA VAL A 82 -15.75 13.08 -23.61
C VAL A 82 -14.75 13.56 -24.67
N ARG A 83 -13.54 13.00 -24.69
CA ARG A 83 -12.50 13.34 -25.69
C ARG A 83 -12.71 12.64 -27.05
N PHE A 84 -13.43 11.52 -27.10
CA PHE A 84 -13.74 10.79 -28.33
C PHE A 84 -15.08 11.20 -28.98
N THR A 85 -15.90 12.01 -28.30
CA THR A 85 -17.20 12.47 -28.79
C THR A 85 -17.18 13.94 -29.25
N HIS A 86 -15.99 14.54 -29.35
CA HIS A 86 -15.77 15.90 -29.84
C HIS A 86 -14.91 15.92 -31.10
#